data_AF-A0A9D7X6Q5-F1
#
_entry.id   AF-A0A9D7X6Q5-F1
#
_cell.length_a   1.000
_cell.length_b   1.000
_cell.length_c   1.000
_cell.angle_alpha   90.00
_cell.angle_beta   90.00
_cell.angle_gamma   90.00
#
_symmetry.space_group_name_H-M   'P 1'
#
loop_
_entity.id
_entity.type
_entity.pdbx_description
1 polymer ?
#
loop_
_entity_poly.entity_id
_entity_poly.type
_entity_poly.pdbx_seq_one_letter_code
_entity_poly.pdbx_strand_id
1 'polypeptide(L)'
;MKIQIIKEIILGPRQLTFGFDNNPQEEQYFVIACIIKQFENQGQVVLDKFVAHLKQMYDFPEIDTLQYIFWSAQELKIHFRVDGKNITPFETKQILLKSPEKYVEIITNKNVENSIFQDVTLFYQKLSKGKNQNSFDDQYSFSRSLLLDLKKWETSLNSFKPIAQKPFYPGYKEINEHLQSLKIILTRQDSYSLIYACYTNKEKIEKMAYDVKIISEFYTRQVKFWELLIKSIEEFHVNLTEIKKTQEIFSGLNRLNQILASSYPYNFITEADRLLKMVQNHNALIVQKKTKAHQMKAISKIDVMIEELIKLFDICAPDLDKRNKFLYALRSARKKIPHTISIKQIDKVLCNTEDMYDDFIEELKEE
;
A
#
# COMPACT_ATOMS: atom_id res chain seq x y z
N MET A 1 3.31 -12.80 42.25
CA MET A 1 3.98 -11.57 41.77
C MET A 1 3.08 -10.36 41.98
N LYS A 2 3.61 -9.16 42.22
CA LYS A 2 2.79 -7.95 42.40
C LYS A 2 2.38 -7.34 41.06
N ILE A 3 1.12 -6.95 40.89
CA ILE A 3 0.59 -6.30 39.66
C ILE A 3 1.40 -5.05 39.29
N GLN A 4 1.82 -4.27 40.29
CA GLN A 4 2.60 -3.05 40.07
C GLN A 4 3.91 -3.33 39.31
N ILE A 5 4.62 -4.39 39.70
CA ILE A 5 5.87 -4.84 39.05
C ILE A 5 5.58 -5.28 37.61
N ILE A 6 4.49 -6.02 37.38
CA ILE A 6 4.12 -6.48 36.03
C ILE A 6 3.82 -5.30 35.10
N LYS A 7 3.18 -4.23 35.59
CA LYS A 7 2.89 -3.02 34.78
C LYS A 7 4.17 -2.38 34.25
N GLU A 8 5.21 -2.34 35.07
CA GLU A 8 6.49 -1.68 34.80
C GLU A 8 7.35 -2.40 33.74
N ILE A 9 7.06 -3.67 33.42
CA ILE A 9 7.79 -4.43 32.39
C ILE A 9 7.70 -3.72 31.03
N ILE A 10 8.85 -3.34 30.46
CA ILE A 10 8.93 -2.68 29.17
C ILE A 10 9.08 -3.74 28.06
N LEU A 11 8.19 -3.67 27.06
CA LEU A 11 8.27 -4.47 25.84
C LEU A 11 8.59 -3.57 24.66
N GLY A 12 9.61 -3.93 23.87
CA GLY A 12 9.92 -3.22 22.63
C GLY A 12 11.42 -3.12 22.38
N PRO A 13 11.85 -2.32 21.38
CA PRO A 13 13.26 -2.05 21.18
C PRO A 13 13.85 -1.38 22.43
N ARG A 14 14.97 -1.91 22.93
CA ARG A 14 15.71 -1.32 24.05
C ARG A 14 16.21 0.05 23.63
N GLN A 15 15.78 1.12 24.31
CA GLN A 15 16.59 2.33 24.36
C GLN A 15 17.75 2.02 25.30
N LEU A 16 18.98 2.00 24.79
CA LEU A 16 20.17 1.92 25.64
C LEU A 16 20.19 3.18 26.50
N THR A 17 19.75 3.07 27.75
CA THR A 17 20.06 4.07 28.75
C THR A 17 21.55 3.98 29.03
N PHE A 18 22.30 4.99 28.59
CA PHE A 18 23.72 5.19 28.92
C PHE A 18 23.85 5.51 30.42
N GLY A 19 23.69 4.50 31.27
CA GLY A 19 24.07 4.54 32.69
C GLY A 19 25.25 3.59 32.88
N PHE A 20 26.34 4.08 33.45
CA PHE A 20 27.64 3.40 33.49
C PHE A 20 27.80 2.38 34.63
N ASP A 21 26.76 2.11 35.44
CA ASP A 21 26.95 1.37 36.70
C ASP A 21 26.37 -0.05 36.75
N ASN A 22 25.48 -0.45 35.84
CA ASN A 22 24.97 -1.83 35.76
C ASN A 22 25.14 -2.38 34.34
N ASN A 23 25.80 -3.52 34.16
CA ASN A 23 25.90 -4.19 32.86
C ASN A 23 24.67 -5.09 32.64
N PRO A 24 23.60 -4.62 31.98
CA PRO A 24 22.32 -5.31 31.94
C PRO A 24 22.38 -6.59 31.10
N GLN A 25 23.42 -6.74 30.27
CA GLN A 25 23.64 -7.95 29.50
C GLN A 25 24.18 -9.09 30.37
N GLU A 26 25.15 -8.83 31.26
CA GLU A 26 25.72 -9.85 32.15
C GLU A 26 24.67 -10.42 33.10
N GLU A 27 23.86 -9.55 33.71
CA GLU A 27 22.74 -9.95 34.56
C GLU A 27 21.70 -10.76 33.79
N GLN A 28 21.36 -10.37 32.56
CA GLN A 28 20.46 -11.13 31.71
C GLN A 28 21.04 -12.52 31.38
N TYR A 29 22.34 -12.61 31.07
CA TYR A 29 23.01 -13.89 30.82
C TYR A 29 22.98 -14.78 32.06
N PHE A 30 23.22 -14.21 33.24
CA PHE A 30 23.12 -14.93 34.51
C PHE A 30 21.71 -15.49 34.74
N VAL A 31 20.67 -14.66 34.58
CA VAL A 31 19.26 -15.08 34.71
C VAL A 31 18.96 -16.24 33.74
N ILE A 32 19.40 -16.15 32.49
CA ILE A 32 19.20 -17.21 31.49
C ILE A 32 19.95 -18.50 31.85
N ALA A 33 21.20 -18.39 32.34
CA ALA A 33 21.97 -19.56 32.79
C ALA A 33 21.26 -20.27 33.97
N CYS A 34 20.68 -19.51 34.91
CA CYS A 34 19.87 -20.07 35.99
C CYS A 34 18.60 -20.78 35.48
N ILE A 35 17.91 -20.20 34.48
CA ILE A 35 16.73 -20.85 33.84
C ILE A 35 17.14 -22.19 33.22
N ILE A 36 18.22 -22.22 32.45
CA ILE A 36 18.71 -23.44 31.78
C ILE A 36 19.05 -24.50 32.83
N LYS A 37 19.82 -24.14 33.86
CA LYS A 37 20.19 -25.07 34.94
C LYS A 37 18.96 -25.62 35.68
N GLN A 38 17.96 -24.79 35.95
CA GLN A 38 16.74 -25.26 36.60
C GLN A 38 15.93 -26.18 35.69
N PHE A 39 15.86 -25.86 34.40
CA PHE A 39 15.20 -26.70 33.40
C PHE A 39 15.87 -28.08 33.28
N GLU A 40 17.21 -28.14 33.25
CA GLU A 40 17.96 -29.40 33.22
C GLU A 40 17.71 -30.27 34.45
N ASN A 41 17.57 -29.65 35.62
CA ASN A 41 17.33 -30.38 36.88
C ASN A 41 15.87 -30.80 37.09
N GLN A 42 14.90 -30.00 36.64
CA GLN A 42 13.48 -30.15 37.00
C GLN A 42 12.56 -30.43 35.80
N GLY A 43 13.06 -30.33 34.57
CA GLY A 43 12.29 -30.49 33.32
C GLY A 43 11.31 -29.35 33.00
N GLN A 44 11.12 -28.41 33.92
CA GLN A 44 10.24 -27.26 33.77
C GLN A 44 10.72 -26.09 34.64
N VAL A 45 10.43 -24.86 34.20
CA VAL A 45 10.66 -23.66 34.98
C VAL A 45 9.34 -22.89 35.06
N VAL A 46 8.85 -22.63 36.26
CA VAL A 46 7.61 -21.87 36.49
C VAL A 46 7.99 -20.43 36.84
N LEU A 47 7.44 -19.45 36.10
CA LEU A 47 7.85 -18.05 36.17
C LEU A 47 7.84 -17.48 37.58
N ASP A 48 6.73 -17.65 38.32
CA ASP A 48 6.55 -17.09 39.66
C ASP A 48 7.53 -17.71 40.68
N LYS A 49 7.68 -19.04 40.64
CA LYS A 49 8.61 -19.79 41.49
C LYS A 49 10.06 -19.44 41.18
N PHE A 50 10.39 -19.28 39.91
CA PHE A 50 11.72 -18.91 39.46
C PHE A 50 12.12 -17.51 39.95
N VAL A 51 11.23 -16.53 39.79
CA VAL A 51 11.45 -15.17 40.29
C VAL A 51 11.63 -15.15 41.80
N ALA A 52 10.81 -15.90 42.55
CA ALA A 52 10.96 -16.03 44.00
C ALA A 52 12.28 -16.71 44.40
N HIS A 53 12.70 -17.72 43.65
CA HIS A 53 13.96 -18.44 43.89
C HIS A 53 15.19 -17.54 43.71
N LEU A 54 15.24 -16.75 42.63
CA LEU A 54 16.35 -15.82 42.39
C LEU A 54 16.43 -14.73 43.46
N LYS A 55 15.28 -14.20 43.89
CA LYS A 55 15.22 -13.26 45.02
C LYS A 55 15.77 -13.89 46.31
N GLN A 56 15.39 -15.12 46.61
CA GLN A 56 15.79 -15.78 47.86
C GLN A 56 17.27 -16.18 47.88
N MET A 57 17.81 -16.68 46.76
CA MET A 57 19.16 -17.25 46.71
C MET A 57 20.24 -16.23 46.33
N TYR A 58 19.89 -15.20 45.57
CA TYR A 58 20.83 -14.25 44.99
C TYR A 58 20.48 -12.79 45.25
N ASP A 59 19.44 -12.52 46.05
CA ASP A 59 18.91 -11.17 46.34
C ASP A 59 18.56 -10.35 45.08
N PHE A 60 18.22 -11.05 43.99
CA PHE A 60 17.90 -10.41 42.71
C PHE A 60 16.53 -9.70 42.79
N PRO A 61 16.42 -8.43 42.39
CA PRO A 61 15.13 -7.73 42.39
C PRO A 61 14.11 -8.42 41.47
N GLU A 62 12.87 -8.54 41.94
CA GLU A 62 11.78 -9.19 41.18
C GLU A 62 11.51 -8.49 39.85
N ILE A 63 11.58 -7.15 39.83
CA ILE A 63 11.35 -6.34 38.63
C ILE A 63 12.42 -6.60 37.57
N ASP A 64 13.69 -6.59 37.96
CA ASP A 64 14.81 -6.79 37.05
C ASP A 64 14.81 -8.23 36.50
N THR A 65 14.57 -9.21 37.38
CA THR A 65 14.40 -10.61 36.98
C THR A 65 13.32 -10.77 35.93
N LEU A 66 12.13 -10.21 36.17
CA LEU A 66 11.04 -10.25 35.20
C LEU A 66 11.41 -9.53 33.91
N GLN A 67 12.04 -8.35 33.99
CA GLN A 67 12.46 -7.60 32.82
C GLN A 67 13.44 -8.40 31.95
N TYR A 68 14.43 -9.07 32.56
CA TYR A 68 15.40 -9.91 31.87
C TYR A 68 14.78 -11.15 31.23
N ILE A 69 13.80 -11.79 31.88
CA ILE A 69 13.05 -12.91 31.32
C ILE A 69 12.25 -12.45 30.10
N PHE A 70 11.48 -11.35 30.21
CA PHE A 70 10.68 -10.85 29.11
C PHE A 70 11.54 -10.40 27.92
N TRP A 71 12.67 -9.74 28.17
CA TRP A 71 13.63 -9.42 27.11
C TRP A 71 14.21 -10.65 26.44
N SER A 72 14.59 -11.67 27.21
CA SER A 72 15.09 -12.93 26.65
C SER A 72 14.05 -13.65 25.81
N ALA A 73 12.78 -13.57 26.18
CA ALA A 73 11.67 -14.07 25.37
C ALA A 73 11.48 -13.26 24.07
N GLN A 74 11.61 -11.93 24.12
CA GLN A 74 11.61 -11.08 22.91
C GLN A 74 12.80 -11.32 21.98
N GLU A 75 13.92 -11.78 22.54
CA GLU A 75 15.11 -12.22 21.82
C GLU A 75 15.03 -13.66 21.30
N LEU A 76 13.89 -14.35 21.53
CA LEU A 76 13.69 -15.75 21.16
C LEU A 76 14.67 -16.71 21.83
N LYS A 77 15.28 -16.35 22.98
CA LYS A 77 16.13 -17.26 23.77
C LYS A 77 15.30 -18.27 24.57
N ILE A 78 14.11 -17.85 24.98
CA ILE A 78 13.10 -18.64 25.70
C ILE A 78 11.72 -18.34 25.11
N HIS A 79 10.71 -19.15 25.45
CA HIS A 79 9.31 -18.83 25.19
C HIS A 79 8.43 -19.15 26.40
N PHE A 80 7.26 -18.53 26.45
CA PHE A 80 6.29 -18.75 27.50
C PHE A 80 5.25 -19.77 27.05
N ARG A 81 4.80 -20.60 27.99
CA ARG A 81 3.70 -21.55 27.77
C ARG A 81 2.67 -21.46 28.88
N VAL A 82 1.40 -21.39 28.48
CA VAL A 82 0.24 -21.36 29.37
C VAL A 82 -0.80 -22.33 28.84
N ASP A 83 -1.32 -23.19 29.73
CA ASP A 83 -2.32 -24.22 29.39
C ASP A 83 -1.90 -25.07 28.17
N GLY A 84 -0.61 -25.42 28.09
CA GLY A 84 -0.03 -26.22 27.01
C GLY A 84 0.18 -25.48 25.68
N LYS A 85 -0.15 -24.19 25.60
CA LYS A 85 0.01 -23.37 24.39
C LYS A 85 1.13 -22.35 24.54
N ASN A 86 1.97 -22.23 23.52
CA ASN A 86 2.98 -21.19 23.47
C ASN A 86 2.28 -19.83 23.31
N ILE A 87 2.71 -18.85 24.09
CA ILE A 87 2.17 -17.50 24.09
C ILE A 87 3.28 -16.45 23.95
N THR A 88 2.96 -15.32 23.34
CA THR A 88 3.91 -14.24 23.14
C THR A 88 4.23 -13.50 24.44
N PRO A 89 5.37 -12.76 24.52
CA PRO A 89 5.66 -11.91 25.67
C PRO A 89 4.57 -10.88 25.94
N PHE A 90 3.95 -10.32 24.90
CA PHE A 90 2.85 -9.38 25.06
C PHE A 90 1.63 -10.04 25.71
N GLU A 91 1.19 -11.19 25.20
CA GLU A 91 0.06 -11.94 25.77
C GLU A 91 0.36 -12.40 27.19
N THR A 92 1.58 -12.83 27.47
CA THR A 92 2.02 -13.21 28.82
C THR A 92 1.88 -12.06 29.79
N LYS A 93 2.36 -10.85 29.41
CA LYS A 93 2.17 -9.64 30.22
C LYS A 93 0.69 -9.36 30.47
N GLN A 94 -0.15 -9.45 29.44
CA GLN A 94 -1.60 -9.22 29.57
C GLN A 94 -2.29 -10.24 30.49
N ILE A 95 -1.91 -11.51 30.41
CA ILE A 95 -2.42 -12.58 31.26
C ILE A 95 -2.04 -12.31 32.72
N LEU A 96 -0.76 -12.01 32.99
CA LEU A 96 -0.28 -11.73 34.34
C LEU A 96 -0.87 -10.45 34.94
N LEU A 97 -1.18 -9.44 34.12
CA LEU A 97 -1.87 -8.23 34.58
C LEU A 97 -3.31 -8.51 35.05
N LYS A 98 -3.98 -9.50 34.42
CA LYS A 98 -5.35 -9.91 34.78
C LYS A 98 -5.37 -10.92 35.92
N SER A 99 -4.41 -11.84 35.92
CA SER A 99 -4.30 -12.97 36.85
C SER A 99 -2.81 -13.19 37.22
N PRO A 100 -2.27 -12.44 38.19
CA PRO A 100 -0.87 -12.53 38.60
C PRO A 100 -0.41 -13.90 39.10
N GLU A 101 -1.36 -14.72 39.55
CA GLU A 101 -1.22 -16.10 40.00
C GLU A 101 -1.29 -17.13 38.88
N LYS A 102 -1.53 -16.70 37.63
CA LYS A 102 -1.62 -17.63 36.50
C LYS A 102 -0.30 -18.38 36.35
N TYR A 103 -0.41 -19.70 36.25
CA TYR A 103 0.71 -20.58 35.99
C TYR A 103 1.28 -20.33 34.59
N VAL A 104 2.51 -19.80 34.54
CA VAL A 104 3.26 -19.52 33.30
C VAL A 104 4.55 -20.32 33.34
N GLU A 105 4.74 -21.17 32.34
CA GLU A 105 5.98 -21.93 32.16
C GLU A 105 6.96 -21.15 31.29
N ILE A 106 8.23 -21.20 31.66
CA ILE A 106 9.36 -20.77 30.84
C ILE A 106 9.95 -22.02 30.21
N ILE A 107 10.02 -22.01 28.88
CA ILE A 107 10.57 -23.10 28.09
C ILE A 107 11.84 -22.60 27.40
N THR A 108 12.92 -23.37 27.52
CA THR A 108 14.17 -23.13 26.80
C THR A 108 14.05 -23.63 25.37
N ASN A 109 14.67 -22.92 24.43
CA ASN A 109 14.65 -23.32 23.04
C ASN A 109 15.69 -24.42 22.77
N LYS A 110 15.31 -25.38 21.94
CA LYS A 110 16.28 -26.32 21.37
C LYS A 110 17.07 -25.60 20.28
N ASN A 111 18.34 -25.94 20.13
CA ASN A 111 19.11 -25.49 18.97
C ASN A 111 18.85 -26.44 17.79
N VAL A 112 18.80 -25.91 16.57
CA VAL A 112 18.89 -26.76 15.38
C VAL A 112 20.31 -27.28 15.19
N GLU A 113 20.45 -28.35 14.41
CA GLU A 113 21.76 -28.86 14.00
C GLU A 113 22.58 -27.80 13.29
N ASN A 114 23.90 -27.79 13.52
CA ASN A 114 24.80 -26.79 12.94
C ASN A 114 24.80 -26.81 11.40
N SER A 115 24.66 -27.99 10.78
CA SER A 115 24.51 -28.16 9.33
C SER A 115 23.29 -27.41 8.78
N ILE A 116 22.13 -27.60 9.42
CA ILE A 116 20.87 -26.90 9.07
C ILE A 116 21.06 -25.39 9.26
N PHE A 117 21.62 -24.98 10.39
CA PHE A 117 21.81 -23.56 10.69
C PHE A 117 22.70 -22.85 9.66
N GLN A 118 23.84 -23.44 9.30
CA GLN A 118 24.76 -22.91 8.29
C GLN A 118 24.08 -22.80 6.92
N ASP A 119 23.36 -23.83 6.51
CA ASP A 119 22.69 -23.85 5.21
C ASP A 119 21.56 -22.80 5.11
N VAL A 120 20.72 -22.65 6.16
CA VAL A 120 19.70 -21.59 6.18
C VAL A 120 20.34 -20.20 6.22
N THR A 121 21.42 -20.03 6.97
CA THR A 121 22.14 -18.75 7.07
C THR A 121 22.69 -18.33 5.71
N LEU A 122 23.37 -19.23 5.00
CA LEU A 122 23.89 -18.97 3.65
C LEU A 122 22.77 -18.65 2.67
N PHE A 123 21.66 -19.38 2.74
CA PHE A 123 20.48 -19.11 1.93
C PHE A 123 19.92 -17.69 2.20
N TYR A 124 19.71 -17.33 3.46
CA TYR A 124 19.17 -16.03 3.84
C TYR A 124 20.11 -14.87 3.49
N GLN A 125 21.43 -15.05 3.63
CA GLN A 125 22.43 -14.07 3.20
C GLN A 125 22.39 -13.85 1.67
N LYS A 126 22.20 -14.92 0.87
CA LYS A 126 22.03 -14.78 -0.58
C LYS A 126 20.75 -14.03 -0.96
N LEU A 127 19.67 -14.18 -0.19
CA LEU A 127 18.41 -13.46 -0.41
C LEU A 127 18.51 -11.97 -0.07
N SER A 128 19.22 -11.61 1.00
CA SER A 128 19.28 -10.23 1.49
C SER A 128 20.23 -9.31 0.70
N LYS A 129 20.98 -9.85 -0.28
CA LYS A 129 21.85 -9.18 -1.28
C LYS A 129 22.34 -7.77 -0.90
N GLY A 130 23.03 -7.63 0.24
CA GLY A 130 23.77 -6.39 0.57
C GLY A 130 23.53 -5.78 1.94
N LYS A 131 22.69 -6.37 2.82
CA LYS A 131 22.85 -6.08 4.25
C LYS A 131 24.10 -6.81 4.73
N ASN A 132 24.98 -6.09 5.41
CA ASN A 132 26.28 -6.48 5.96
C ASN A 132 26.48 -7.99 6.12
N GLN A 133 27.69 -8.47 5.82
CA GLN A 133 28.24 -9.77 6.23
C GLN A 133 28.29 -9.89 7.76
N ASN A 134 27.18 -9.64 8.44
CA ASN A 134 27.02 -9.97 9.83
C ASN A 134 26.94 -11.49 9.85
N SER A 135 28.06 -12.12 10.22
CA SER A 135 27.98 -13.41 10.87
C SER A 135 26.92 -13.28 11.97
N PHE A 136 25.90 -14.14 11.95
CA PHE A 136 24.99 -14.19 13.08
C PHE A 136 25.76 -14.82 14.23
N ASP A 137 25.84 -14.12 15.36
CA ASP A 137 26.59 -14.56 16.54
C ASP A 137 26.01 -15.88 17.09
N ASP A 138 24.70 -16.09 16.92
CA ASP A 138 23.97 -17.26 17.37
C ASP A 138 22.67 -17.50 16.56
N GLN A 139 21.97 -18.60 16.87
CA GLN A 139 20.70 -18.96 16.22
C GLN A 139 19.56 -17.99 16.56
N TYR A 140 19.66 -17.27 17.69
CA TYR A 140 18.63 -16.36 18.19
C TYR A 140 18.65 -15.02 17.43
N SER A 141 19.83 -14.44 17.26
CA SER A 141 20.09 -13.24 16.47
C SER A 141 19.72 -13.44 15.00
N PHE A 142 20.01 -14.62 14.43
CA PHE A 142 19.52 -15.03 13.12
C PHE A 142 17.99 -15.06 13.08
N SER A 143 17.36 -15.80 13.99
CA SER A 143 15.90 -15.97 14.05
C SER A 143 15.18 -14.62 14.19
N ARG A 144 15.72 -13.70 15.00
CA ARG A 144 15.20 -12.35 15.15
C ARG A 144 15.29 -11.55 13.85
N SER A 145 16.41 -11.61 13.16
CA SER A 145 16.62 -10.91 11.88
C SER A 145 15.65 -11.42 10.81
N LEU A 146 15.53 -12.75 10.70
CA LEU A 146 14.57 -13.41 9.83
C LEU A 146 13.13 -12.98 10.16
N LEU A 147 12.74 -13.03 11.44
CA LEU A 147 11.41 -12.63 11.88
C LEU A 147 11.10 -11.16 11.54
N LEU A 148 12.07 -10.27 11.71
CA LEU A 148 11.91 -8.85 11.39
C LEU A 148 11.67 -8.63 9.89
N ASP A 149 12.46 -9.28 9.03
CA ASP A 149 12.29 -9.14 7.58
C ASP A 149 10.96 -9.78 7.10
N LEU A 150 10.56 -10.94 7.63
CA LEU A 150 9.27 -11.55 7.31
C LEU A 150 8.09 -10.67 7.74
N LYS A 151 8.13 -10.07 8.94
CA LYS A 151 7.11 -9.11 9.41
C LYS A 151 7.10 -7.84 8.56
N LYS A 152 8.27 -7.38 8.09
CA LYS A 152 8.35 -6.26 7.16
C LYS A 152 7.65 -6.60 5.85
N TRP A 153 7.88 -7.78 5.29
CA TRP A 153 7.20 -8.24 4.07
C TRP A 153 5.69 -8.34 4.29
N GLU A 154 5.24 -8.91 5.41
CA GLU A 154 3.81 -8.98 5.77
C GLU A 154 3.19 -7.58 5.84
N THR A 155 3.87 -6.63 6.48
CA THR A 155 3.39 -5.25 6.60
C THR A 155 3.28 -4.56 5.24
N SER A 156 4.29 -4.70 4.38
CA SER A 156 4.27 -4.15 3.02
C SER A 156 3.17 -4.77 2.17
N LEU A 157 3.03 -6.10 2.15
CA LEU A 157 1.99 -6.78 1.39
C LEU A 157 0.58 -6.38 1.86
N ASN A 158 0.37 -6.26 3.17
CA ASN A 158 -0.89 -5.79 3.73
C ASN A 158 -1.23 -4.35 3.32
N SER A 159 -0.24 -3.45 3.20
CA SER A 159 -0.50 -2.06 2.78
C SER A 159 -0.85 -1.96 1.29
N PHE A 160 -0.34 -2.85 0.45
CA PHE A 160 -0.63 -2.87 -0.99
C PHE A 160 -1.95 -3.57 -1.34
N LYS A 161 -2.37 -4.55 -0.53
CA LYS A 161 -3.55 -5.39 -0.78
C LYS A 161 -4.84 -4.62 -1.12
N PRO A 162 -5.23 -3.53 -0.43
CA PRO A 162 -6.48 -2.81 -0.73
C PRO A 162 -6.47 -2.18 -2.13
N ILE A 163 -5.31 -1.74 -2.60
CA ILE A 163 -5.16 -1.16 -3.94
C ILE A 163 -5.15 -2.28 -4.98
N ALA A 164 -4.40 -3.35 -4.73
CA ALA A 164 -4.29 -4.51 -5.62
C ALA A 164 -5.65 -5.18 -5.90
N GLN A 165 -6.58 -5.12 -4.95
CA GLN A 165 -7.92 -5.69 -5.11
C GLN A 165 -8.80 -4.93 -6.13
N LYS A 166 -8.45 -3.67 -6.45
CA LYS A 166 -9.19 -2.89 -7.44
C LYS A 166 -9.00 -3.49 -8.84
N PRO A 167 -9.97 -3.33 -9.76
CA PRO A 167 -9.83 -3.77 -11.14
C PRO A 167 -8.57 -3.22 -11.79
N PHE A 168 -7.91 -4.03 -12.61
CA PHE A 168 -6.72 -3.67 -13.40
C PHE A 168 -5.44 -3.38 -12.60
N TYR A 169 -5.40 -3.62 -11.29
CA TYR A 169 -4.14 -3.57 -10.52
C TYR A 169 -3.50 -4.96 -10.43
N PRO A 170 -2.18 -5.08 -10.67
CA PRO A 170 -1.51 -6.37 -10.69
C PRO A 170 -1.13 -6.88 -9.29
N GLY A 171 -0.92 -8.19 -9.17
CA GLY A 171 -0.30 -8.80 -7.98
C GLY A 171 -1.26 -9.19 -6.86
N TYR A 172 -2.59 -9.04 -6.99
CA TYR A 172 -3.53 -9.38 -5.91
C TYR A 172 -3.47 -10.85 -5.50
N LYS A 173 -3.34 -11.75 -6.48
CA LYS A 173 -3.25 -13.20 -6.23
C LYS A 173 -1.97 -13.52 -5.47
N GLU A 174 -0.83 -13.05 -5.97
CA GLU A 174 0.50 -13.24 -5.40
C GLU A 174 0.56 -12.66 -3.97
N ILE A 175 0.03 -11.45 -3.75
CA ILE A 175 -0.06 -10.83 -2.41
C ILE A 175 -0.80 -11.77 -1.44
N ASN A 176 -1.96 -12.31 -1.83
CA ASN A 176 -2.72 -13.20 -0.95
C ASN A 176 -1.99 -14.52 -0.67
N GLU A 177 -1.40 -15.15 -1.69
CA GLU A 177 -0.65 -16.39 -1.55
C GLU A 177 0.55 -16.22 -0.60
N HIS A 178 1.26 -15.10 -0.74
CA HIS A 178 2.41 -14.78 0.12
C HIS A 178 1.99 -14.46 1.54
N LEU A 179 0.90 -13.70 1.74
CA LEU A 179 0.36 -13.43 3.08
C LEU A 179 -0.08 -14.71 3.79
N GLN A 180 -0.69 -15.68 3.08
CA GLN A 180 -1.03 -16.98 3.65
C GLN A 180 0.22 -17.76 4.07
N SER A 181 1.24 -17.77 3.20
CA SER A 181 2.52 -18.44 3.48
C SER A 181 3.24 -17.81 4.67
N LEU A 182 3.27 -16.47 4.74
CA LEU A 182 3.83 -15.72 5.85
C LEU A 182 3.10 -16.01 7.15
N LYS A 183 1.77 -16.06 7.15
CA LYS A 183 0.99 -16.40 8.34
C LYS A 183 1.39 -17.76 8.90
N ILE A 184 1.63 -18.77 8.05
CA ILE A 184 2.07 -20.09 8.49
C ILE A 184 3.45 -20.02 9.15
N ILE A 185 4.41 -19.31 8.55
CA ILE A 185 5.78 -19.20 9.09
C ILE A 185 5.81 -18.35 10.38
N LEU A 186 5.07 -17.24 10.41
CA LEU A 186 5.05 -16.29 11.53
C LEU A 186 4.28 -16.80 12.77
N THR A 187 3.53 -17.90 12.65
CA THR A 187 2.93 -18.57 13.83
C THR A 187 3.97 -19.25 14.72
N ARG A 188 5.22 -19.43 14.25
CA ARG A 188 6.31 -20.01 15.02
C ARG A 188 6.81 -19.01 16.05
N GLN A 189 6.80 -19.43 17.33
CA GLN A 189 7.07 -18.55 18.47
C GLN A 189 8.46 -18.76 19.09
N ASP A 190 9.23 -19.71 18.57
CA ASP A 190 10.55 -20.09 19.05
C ASP A 190 11.57 -20.13 17.90
N SER A 191 12.85 -19.99 18.23
CA SER A 191 13.95 -19.95 17.24
C SER A 191 14.08 -21.25 16.46
N TYR A 192 13.95 -22.40 17.13
CA TYR A 192 14.05 -23.72 16.51
C TYR A 192 13.03 -23.89 15.38
N SER A 193 11.75 -23.70 15.70
CA SER A 193 10.66 -23.93 14.77
C SER A 193 10.64 -22.89 13.65
N LEU A 194 11.12 -21.66 13.90
CA LEU A 194 11.29 -20.64 12.87
C LEU A 194 12.43 -20.99 11.89
N ILE A 195 13.59 -21.41 12.38
CA ILE A 195 14.72 -21.83 11.53
C ILE A 195 14.32 -23.05 10.71
N TYR A 196 13.67 -24.04 11.31
CA TYR A 196 13.24 -25.23 10.60
C TYR A 196 12.14 -24.93 9.56
N ALA A 197 11.20 -24.03 9.87
CA ALA A 197 10.21 -23.56 8.90
C ALA A 197 10.89 -22.85 7.72
N CYS A 198 11.93 -22.05 7.97
CA CYS A 198 12.73 -21.42 6.92
C CYS A 198 13.45 -22.47 6.05
N TYR A 199 14.12 -23.43 6.70
CA TYR A 199 14.83 -24.52 6.03
C TYR A 199 13.93 -25.33 5.11
N THR A 200 12.74 -25.69 5.58
CA THR A 200 11.79 -26.52 4.84
C THR A 200 11.03 -25.76 3.74
N ASN A 201 11.00 -24.42 3.78
CA ASN A 201 10.27 -23.59 2.83
C ASN A 201 11.17 -22.66 2.00
N LYS A 202 12.45 -23.00 1.82
CA LYS A 202 13.43 -22.15 1.10
C LYS A 202 12.93 -21.67 -0.26
N GLU A 203 12.48 -22.56 -1.13
CA GLU A 203 12.00 -22.19 -2.47
C GLU A 203 10.82 -21.20 -2.43
N LYS A 204 9.88 -21.40 -1.49
CA LYS A 204 8.74 -20.49 -1.30
C LYS A 204 9.20 -19.12 -0.79
N ILE A 205 10.14 -19.10 0.14
CA ILE A 205 10.71 -17.86 0.70
C ILE A 205 11.50 -17.12 -0.37
N GLU A 206 12.25 -17.83 -1.23
CA GLU A 206 12.98 -17.23 -2.34
C GLU A 206 12.04 -16.59 -3.37
N LYS A 207 11.01 -17.32 -3.80
CA LYS A 207 9.95 -16.78 -4.67
C LYS A 207 9.29 -15.56 -4.04
N MET A 208 8.92 -15.67 -2.76
CA MET A 208 8.30 -14.57 -2.01
C MET A 208 9.22 -13.35 -1.93
N ALA A 209 10.51 -13.53 -1.67
CA ALA A 209 11.47 -12.43 -1.60
C ALA A 209 11.56 -11.67 -2.95
N TYR A 210 11.58 -12.42 -4.06
CA TYR A 210 11.57 -11.85 -5.41
C TYR A 210 10.28 -11.09 -5.69
N ASP A 211 9.12 -11.72 -5.45
CA ASP A 211 7.81 -11.12 -5.72
C ASP A 211 7.56 -9.89 -4.83
N VAL A 212 7.87 -9.96 -3.53
CA VAL A 212 7.75 -8.83 -2.60
C VAL A 212 8.58 -7.65 -3.07
N LYS A 213 9.80 -7.87 -3.59
CA LYS A 213 10.63 -6.79 -4.12
C LYS A 213 9.94 -6.09 -5.29
N ILE A 214 9.44 -6.84 -6.25
CA ILE A 214 8.82 -6.31 -7.49
C ILE A 214 7.51 -5.61 -7.18
N ILE A 215 6.65 -6.25 -6.39
CA ILE A 215 5.38 -5.69 -5.92
C ILE A 215 5.65 -4.40 -5.15
N SER A 216 6.61 -4.40 -4.23
CA SER A 216 6.98 -3.21 -3.46
C SER A 216 7.46 -2.09 -4.37
N GLU A 217 8.31 -2.38 -5.34
CA GLU A 217 8.80 -1.38 -6.30
C GLU A 217 7.65 -0.76 -7.11
N PHE A 218 6.73 -1.60 -7.61
CA PHE A 218 5.56 -1.14 -8.34
C PHE A 218 4.66 -0.23 -7.49
N TYR A 219 4.22 -0.70 -6.32
CA TYR A 219 3.27 0.05 -5.49
C TYR A 219 3.86 1.30 -4.85
N THR A 220 5.18 1.36 -4.68
CA THR A 220 5.85 2.55 -4.12
C THR A 220 6.26 3.57 -5.19
N ARG A 221 6.65 3.14 -6.40
CA ARG A 221 7.21 4.04 -7.42
C ARG A 221 6.32 4.24 -8.64
N GLN A 222 5.54 3.24 -9.03
CA GLN A 222 4.87 3.19 -10.33
C GLN A 222 3.34 3.29 -10.25
N VAL A 223 2.76 3.16 -9.05
CA VAL A 223 1.29 3.15 -8.86
C VAL A 223 0.59 4.38 -9.44
N LYS A 224 1.18 5.59 -9.28
CA LYS A 224 0.59 6.83 -9.82
C LYS A 224 0.57 6.86 -11.35
N PHE A 225 1.61 6.32 -11.98
CA PHE A 225 1.64 6.16 -13.43
C PHE A 225 0.56 5.16 -13.87
N TRP A 226 0.42 4.06 -13.14
CA TRP A 226 -0.58 3.03 -13.45
C TRP A 226 -2.02 3.57 -13.31
N GLU A 227 -2.30 4.36 -12.28
CA GLU A 227 -3.57 5.09 -12.10
C GLU A 227 -3.88 5.99 -13.30
N LEU A 228 -2.89 6.77 -13.76
CA LEU A 228 -3.02 7.62 -14.93
C LEU A 228 -3.29 6.81 -16.20
N LEU A 229 -2.61 5.66 -16.35
CA LEU A 229 -2.79 4.75 -17.48
C LEU A 229 -4.23 4.24 -17.57
N ILE A 230 -4.78 3.71 -16.46
CA ILE A 230 -6.16 3.22 -16.40
C ILE A 230 -7.15 4.31 -16.83
N LYS A 231 -7.04 5.49 -16.20
CA LYS A 231 -7.93 6.62 -16.50
C LYS A 231 -7.82 7.06 -17.96
N SER A 232 -6.60 7.12 -18.50
CA SER A 232 -6.38 7.55 -19.88
C SER A 232 -6.99 6.57 -20.89
N ILE A 233 -6.89 5.26 -20.62
CA ILE A 233 -7.51 4.24 -21.48
C ILE A 233 -9.03 4.43 -21.51
N GLU A 234 -9.68 4.66 -20.36
CA GLU A 234 -11.12 4.97 -20.29
C GLU A 234 -11.48 6.20 -21.13
N GLU A 235 -10.67 7.27 -21.04
CA GLU A 235 -10.86 8.49 -21.85
C GLU A 235 -10.70 8.24 -23.35
N PHE A 236 -9.78 7.37 -23.77
CA PHE A 236 -9.59 7.03 -25.19
C PHE A 236 -10.78 6.26 -25.76
N HIS A 237 -11.43 5.42 -24.96
CA HIS A 237 -12.59 4.65 -25.41
C HIS A 237 -13.76 5.54 -25.86
N VAL A 238 -13.87 6.77 -25.35
CA VAL A 238 -14.86 7.77 -25.80
C VAL A 238 -14.67 8.15 -27.29
N ASN A 239 -13.42 8.13 -27.77
CA ASN A 239 -13.06 8.49 -29.15
C ASN A 239 -12.62 7.28 -29.98
N LEU A 240 -13.03 6.07 -29.59
CA LEU A 240 -12.58 4.83 -30.21
C LEU A 240 -12.86 4.78 -31.73
N THR A 241 -13.97 5.34 -32.17
CA THR A 241 -14.36 5.43 -33.59
C THR A 241 -13.35 6.21 -34.43
N GLU A 242 -12.83 7.31 -33.90
CA GLU A 242 -11.82 8.12 -34.56
C GLU A 242 -10.43 7.50 -34.44
N ILE A 243 -10.09 6.94 -33.28
CA ILE A 243 -8.82 6.25 -33.06
C ILE A 243 -8.64 5.09 -34.04
N LYS A 244 -9.71 4.31 -34.31
CA LYS A 244 -9.70 3.21 -35.28
C LYS A 244 -9.33 3.61 -36.70
N LYS A 245 -9.48 4.89 -37.07
CA LYS A 245 -9.11 5.40 -38.40
C LYS A 245 -7.60 5.47 -38.61
N THR A 246 -6.81 5.46 -37.53
CA THR A 246 -5.35 5.44 -37.60
C THR A 246 -4.83 4.12 -37.03
N GLN A 247 -4.46 3.21 -37.92
CA GLN A 247 -4.09 1.83 -37.57
C GLN A 247 -2.97 1.75 -36.52
N GLU A 248 -1.94 2.60 -36.62
CA GLU A 248 -0.83 2.65 -35.66
C GLU A 248 -1.32 2.99 -34.23
N ILE A 249 -2.17 4.01 -34.10
CA ILE A 249 -2.71 4.44 -32.80
C ILE A 249 -3.65 3.40 -32.21
N PHE A 250 -4.49 2.79 -33.06
CA PHE A 250 -5.37 1.71 -32.64
C PHE A 250 -4.58 0.48 -32.16
N SER A 251 -3.50 0.11 -32.86
CA SER A 251 -2.59 -0.94 -32.42
C SER A 251 -1.97 -0.60 -31.06
N GLY A 252 -1.52 0.64 -30.86
CA GLY A 252 -1.01 1.13 -29.59
C GLY A 252 -2.03 1.01 -28.44
N LEU A 253 -3.29 1.41 -28.68
CA LEU A 253 -4.37 1.26 -27.69
C LEU A 253 -4.65 -0.22 -27.35
N ASN A 254 -4.66 -1.10 -28.35
CA ASN A 254 -4.82 -2.54 -28.10
C ASN A 254 -3.67 -3.11 -27.26
N ARG A 255 -2.43 -2.68 -27.54
CA ARG A 255 -1.27 -3.09 -26.75
C ARG A 255 -1.33 -2.57 -25.31
N LEU A 256 -1.77 -1.33 -25.09
CA LEU A 256 -2.03 -0.80 -23.74
C LEU A 256 -3.06 -1.65 -22.98
N ASN A 257 -4.17 -2.02 -23.62
CA ASN A 257 -5.19 -2.89 -23.04
C ASN A 257 -4.63 -4.28 -22.68
N GLN A 258 -3.77 -4.85 -23.52
CA GLN A 258 -3.09 -6.12 -23.21
C GLN A 258 -2.15 -6.00 -22.01
N ILE A 259 -1.38 -4.90 -21.92
CA ILE A 259 -0.51 -4.64 -20.77
C ILE A 259 -1.35 -4.50 -19.50
N LEU A 260 -2.48 -3.80 -19.57
CA LEU A 260 -3.39 -3.59 -18.44
C LEU A 260 -4.05 -4.90 -17.96
N ALA A 261 -4.38 -5.79 -18.89
CA ALA A 261 -4.96 -7.10 -18.58
C ALA A 261 -3.92 -8.16 -18.14
N SER A 262 -2.62 -7.87 -18.25
CA SER A 262 -1.56 -8.80 -17.85
C SER A 262 -1.53 -8.99 -16.34
N SER A 263 -1.42 -10.24 -15.89
CA SER A 263 -1.18 -10.55 -14.47
C SER A 263 0.21 -10.12 -14.00
N TYR A 264 1.15 -9.92 -14.94
CA TYR A 264 2.53 -9.55 -14.66
C TYR A 264 2.98 -8.39 -15.58
N PRO A 265 2.55 -7.15 -15.32
CA PRO A 265 2.82 -6.02 -16.21
C PRO A 265 4.16 -5.31 -15.95
N TYR A 266 4.88 -5.68 -14.89
CA TYR A 266 6.00 -4.91 -14.33
C TYR A 266 7.12 -4.59 -15.35
N ASN A 267 7.40 -5.49 -16.29
CA ASN A 267 8.42 -5.29 -17.33
C ASN A 267 7.95 -4.41 -18.50
N PHE A 268 6.65 -4.13 -18.59
CA PHE A 268 6.05 -3.37 -19.69
C PHE A 268 5.79 -1.90 -19.33
N ILE A 269 6.21 -1.43 -18.14
CA ILE A 269 5.93 -0.05 -17.69
C ILE A 269 6.55 1.00 -18.63
N THR A 270 7.79 0.77 -19.08
CA THR A 270 8.45 1.66 -20.05
C THR A 270 7.77 1.65 -21.42
N GLU A 271 7.29 0.48 -21.85
CA GLU A 271 6.53 0.34 -23.09
C GLU A 271 5.19 1.07 -22.98
N ALA A 272 4.47 0.86 -21.87
CA ALA A 272 3.21 1.50 -21.57
C ALA A 272 3.33 3.03 -21.55
N ASP A 273 4.40 3.60 -20.98
CA ASP A 273 4.61 5.05 -20.97
C ASP A 273 4.75 5.63 -22.39
N ARG A 274 5.50 4.96 -23.25
CA ARG A 274 5.68 5.38 -24.65
C ARG A 274 4.36 5.31 -25.42
N LEU A 275 3.65 4.19 -25.31
CA LEU A 275 2.37 3.97 -25.97
C LEU A 275 1.30 4.94 -25.45
N LEU A 276 1.28 5.19 -24.14
CA LEU A 276 0.37 6.13 -23.50
C LEU A 276 0.54 7.52 -24.10
N LYS A 277 1.77 8.04 -24.15
CA LYS A 277 2.05 9.37 -24.73
C LYS A 277 1.62 9.46 -26.19
N MET A 278 1.89 8.42 -26.98
CA MET A 278 1.49 8.35 -28.39
C MET A 278 -0.04 8.45 -28.55
N VAL A 279 -0.79 7.63 -27.82
CA VAL A 279 -2.26 7.61 -27.91
C VAL A 279 -2.87 8.88 -27.30
N GLN A 280 -2.34 9.38 -26.18
CA GLN A 280 -2.76 10.65 -25.55
C GLN A 280 -2.65 11.82 -26.53
N ASN A 281 -1.51 11.97 -27.19
CA ASN A 281 -1.28 13.05 -28.15
C ASN A 281 -2.27 12.98 -29.30
N HIS A 282 -2.51 11.79 -29.86
CA HIS A 282 -3.48 11.63 -30.93
C HIS A 282 -4.91 11.89 -30.47
N ASN A 283 -5.30 11.41 -29.29
CA ASN A 283 -6.61 11.66 -28.71
C ASN A 283 -6.85 13.17 -28.47
N ALA A 284 -5.84 13.90 -28.01
CA ALA A 284 -5.91 15.35 -27.85
C ALA A 284 -6.20 16.07 -29.19
N LEU A 285 -5.59 15.60 -30.30
CA LEU A 285 -5.90 16.12 -31.64
C LEU A 285 -7.33 15.82 -32.07
N ILE A 286 -7.85 14.63 -31.75
CA ILE A 286 -9.26 14.27 -32.03
C ILE A 286 -10.19 15.21 -31.26
N VAL A 287 -9.98 15.38 -29.96
CA VAL A 287 -10.78 16.29 -29.11
C VAL A 287 -10.72 17.71 -29.65
N GLN A 288 -9.53 18.22 -29.99
CA GLN A 288 -9.37 19.56 -30.55
C GLN A 288 -10.15 19.72 -31.87
N LYS A 289 -10.09 18.73 -32.77
CA LYS A 289 -10.85 18.75 -34.04
C LYS A 289 -12.35 18.74 -33.79
N LYS A 290 -12.85 17.89 -32.89
CA LYS A 290 -14.27 17.83 -32.50
C LYS A 290 -14.74 19.16 -31.92
N THR A 291 -13.98 19.74 -30.98
CA THR A 291 -14.30 21.03 -30.38
C THR A 291 -14.36 22.14 -31.44
N LYS A 292 -13.38 22.23 -32.35
CA LYS A 292 -13.39 23.23 -33.43
C LYS A 292 -14.58 23.07 -34.36
N ALA A 293 -14.90 21.85 -34.78
CA ALA A 293 -16.07 21.58 -35.63
C ALA A 293 -17.38 21.99 -34.92
N HIS A 294 -17.46 21.76 -33.60
CA HIS A 294 -18.61 22.15 -32.79
C HIS A 294 -18.73 23.67 -32.63
N GLN A 295 -17.61 24.36 -32.40
CA GLN A 295 -17.55 25.83 -32.38
C GLN A 295 -18.05 26.42 -33.70
N MET A 296 -17.60 25.88 -34.84
CA MET A 296 -18.04 26.35 -36.17
C MET A 296 -19.55 26.17 -36.36
N LYS A 297 -20.11 25.01 -35.98
CA LYS A 297 -21.56 24.77 -36.07
C LYS A 297 -22.36 25.74 -35.19
N ALA A 298 -21.93 25.97 -33.95
CA ALA A 298 -22.60 26.88 -33.04
C ALA A 298 -22.55 28.34 -33.56
N ILE A 299 -21.41 28.77 -34.09
CA ILE A 299 -21.27 30.10 -34.72
C ILE A 299 -22.22 30.22 -35.92
N SER A 300 -22.25 29.22 -36.80
CA SER A 300 -23.18 29.23 -37.94
C SER A 300 -24.64 29.29 -37.53
N LYS A 301 -25.03 28.62 -36.44
CA LYS A 301 -26.41 28.69 -35.92
C LYS A 301 -26.76 30.10 -35.41
N ILE A 302 -25.83 30.74 -34.69
CA ILE A 302 -26.02 32.14 -34.25
C ILE A 302 -26.03 33.10 -35.44
N ASP A 303 -25.21 32.87 -36.46
CA ASP A 303 -25.22 33.69 -37.68
C ASP A 303 -26.60 33.63 -38.38
N VAL A 304 -27.21 32.44 -38.45
CA VAL A 304 -28.60 32.28 -38.95
C VAL A 304 -29.61 33.05 -38.09
N MET A 305 -29.54 32.95 -36.76
CA MET A 305 -30.43 33.71 -35.86
C MET A 305 -30.30 35.22 -36.06
N ILE A 306 -29.07 35.71 -36.23
CA ILE A 306 -28.81 37.12 -36.51
C ILE A 306 -29.45 37.53 -37.83
N GLU A 307 -29.30 36.72 -38.89
CA GLU A 307 -29.93 37.00 -40.19
C GLU A 307 -31.46 37.00 -40.13
N GLU A 308 -32.06 36.04 -39.41
CA GLU A 308 -33.51 35.95 -39.21
C GLU A 308 -34.03 37.15 -38.41
N LEU A 309 -33.32 37.54 -37.36
CA LEU A 309 -33.68 38.71 -36.56
C LEU A 309 -33.63 40.01 -37.39
N ILE A 310 -32.62 40.17 -38.24
CA ILE A 310 -32.51 41.33 -39.15
C ILE A 310 -33.71 41.37 -40.10
N LYS A 311 -34.10 40.23 -40.69
CA LYS A 311 -35.29 40.16 -41.56
C LYS A 311 -36.57 40.54 -40.82
N LEU A 312 -36.71 40.15 -39.55
CA LEU A 312 -37.86 40.52 -38.73
C LEU A 312 -37.87 42.02 -38.40
N PHE A 313 -36.71 42.63 -38.20
CA PHE A 313 -36.63 44.07 -38.01
C PHE A 313 -37.12 44.88 -39.21
N ASP A 314 -36.94 44.37 -40.43
CA ASP A 314 -37.46 45.00 -41.65
C ASP A 314 -38.99 44.93 -41.72
N ILE A 315 -39.61 43.96 -41.02
CA ILE A 315 -41.06 43.76 -40.97
C ILE A 315 -41.71 44.54 -39.81
N CYS A 316 -41.21 44.35 -38.58
CA CYS A 316 -41.81 44.95 -37.38
C CYS A 316 -41.35 46.40 -37.13
N ALA A 317 -40.27 46.84 -37.77
CA ALA A 317 -39.68 48.19 -37.61
C ALA A 317 -39.48 48.65 -36.14
N PRO A 318 -38.87 47.82 -35.26
CA PRO A 318 -38.63 48.21 -33.86
C PRO A 318 -37.67 49.40 -33.75
N ASP A 319 -37.70 50.09 -32.61
CA ASP A 319 -36.84 51.24 -32.34
C ASP A 319 -35.33 50.89 -32.37
N LEU A 320 -34.50 51.92 -32.56
CA LEU A 320 -33.05 51.77 -32.72
C LEU A 320 -32.37 51.17 -31.48
N ASP A 321 -32.88 51.44 -30.27
CA ASP A 321 -32.29 50.93 -29.04
C ASP A 321 -32.54 49.43 -28.89
N LYS A 322 -33.77 48.96 -29.17
CA LYS A 322 -34.10 47.52 -29.22
C LYS A 322 -33.29 46.77 -30.28
N ARG A 323 -33.21 47.32 -31.50
CA ARG A 323 -32.38 46.74 -32.58
C ARG A 323 -30.94 46.54 -32.14
N ASN A 324 -30.34 47.57 -31.55
CA ASN A 324 -28.96 47.52 -31.07
C ASN A 324 -28.80 46.53 -29.91
N LYS A 325 -29.74 46.51 -28.95
CA LYS A 325 -29.72 45.59 -27.79
C LYS A 325 -29.73 44.13 -28.24
N PHE A 326 -30.68 43.73 -29.09
CA PHE A 326 -30.81 42.33 -29.49
C PHE A 326 -29.63 41.86 -30.35
N LEU A 327 -29.20 42.66 -31.33
CA LEU A 327 -28.03 42.32 -32.16
C LEU A 327 -26.73 42.27 -31.36
N TYR A 328 -26.56 43.18 -30.40
CA TYR A 328 -25.39 43.16 -29.53
C TYR A 328 -25.33 41.87 -28.71
N ALA A 329 -26.47 41.42 -28.18
CA ALA A 329 -26.55 40.20 -27.39
C ALA A 329 -26.11 38.96 -28.19
N LEU A 330 -26.66 38.76 -29.39
CA LEU A 330 -26.31 37.64 -30.27
C LEU A 330 -24.85 37.72 -30.77
N ARG A 331 -24.38 38.92 -31.18
CA ARG A 331 -22.99 39.13 -31.61
C ARG A 331 -21.99 38.90 -30.49
N SER A 332 -22.36 39.25 -29.25
CA SER A 332 -21.55 38.99 -28.06
C SER A 332 -21.44 37.49 -27.78
N ALA A 333 -22.55 36.75 -27.86
CA ALA A 333 -22.56 35.30 -27.73
C ALA A 333 -21.69 34.63 -28.81
N ARG A 334 -21.85 35.03 -30.08
CA ARG A 334 -21.00 34.58 -31.20
C ARG A 334 -19.51 34.78 -30.93
N LYS A 335 -19.12 35.95 -30.41
CA LYS A 335 -17.72 36.28 -30.09
C LYS A 335 -17.15 35.42 -28.96
N LYS A 336 -17.99 34.91 -28.05
CA LYS A 336 -17.55 34.06 -26.91
C LYS A 336 -17.23 32.62 -27.34
N ILE A 337 -17.91 32.07 -28.35
CA ILE A 337 -17.77 30.66 -28.75
C ILE A 337 -16.32 30.26 -29.11
N PRO A 338 -15.56 31.02 -29.93
CA PRO A 338 -14.17 30.66 -30.28
C PRO A 338 -13.23 30.50 -29.08
N HIS A 339 -13.51 31.20 -27.97
CA HIS A 339 -12.69 31.19 -26.76
C HIS A 339 -13.07 30.07 -25.78
N THR A 340 -14.10 29.29 -26.10
CA THR A 340 -14.62 28.25 -25.21
C THR A 340 -13.96 26.91 -25.51
N ILE A 341 -13.36 26.29 -24.50
CA ILE A 341 -12.48 25.11 -24.67
C ILE A 341 -13.21 23.76 -24.58
N SER A 342 -14.42 23.72 -24.02
CA SER A 342 -15.21 22.49 -23.83
C SER A 342 -16.50 22.52 -24.64
N ILE A 343 -16.85 21.39 -25.26
CA ILE A 343 -18.12 21.19 -25.97
C ILE A 343 -19.31 21.52 -25.07
N LYS A 344 -19.32 21.08 -23.81
CA LYS A 344 -20.40 21.38 -22.85
C LYS A 344 -20.59 22.87 -22.60
N GLN A 345 -19.49 23.63 -22.56
CA GLN A 345 -19.56 25.08 -22.38
C GLN A 345 -20.08 25.77 -23.64
N ILE A 346 -19.69 25.28 -24.82
CA ILE A 346 -20.22 25.76 -26.10
C ILE A 346 -21.72 25.52 -26.17
N ASP A 347 -22.18 24.31 -25.82
CA ASP A 347 -23.61 23.95 -25.77
C ASP A 347 -24.38 24.86 -24.82
N LYS A 348 -23.83 25.13 -23.62
CA LYS A 348 -24.46 26.05 -22.66
C LYS A 348 -24.59 27.47 -23.22
N VAL A 349 -23.56 27.98 -23.88
CA VAL A 349 -23.63 29.31 -24.52
C VAL A 349 -24.69 29.31 -25.62
N LEU A 350 -24.75 28.24 -26.41
CA LEU A 350 -25.71 28.11 -27.50
C LEU A 350 -27.16 28.02 -27.00
N CYS A 351 -27.46 27.15 -26.02
CA CYS A 351 -28.81 27.06 -25.42
C CYS A 351 -29.24 28.40 -24.82
N ASN A 352 -28.38 29.05 -24.03
CA ASN A 352 -28.71 30.37 -23.49
C ASN A 352 -28.97 31.42 -24.60
N THR A 353 -28.30 31.29 -25.74
CA THR A 353 -28.50 32.20 -26.88
C THR A 353 -29.79 31.89 -27.62
N GLU A 354 -30.17 30.61 -27.71
CA GLU A 354 -31.45 30.15 -28.25
C GLU A 354 -32.61 30.67 -27.40
N ASP A 355 -32.56 30.48 -26.08
CA ASP A 355 -33.58 31.00 -25.16
C ASP A 355 -33.73 32.52 -25.29
N MET A 356 -32.60 33.25 -25.30
CA MET A 356 -32.61 34.70 -25.51
C MET A 356 -33.16 35.12 -26.87
N TYR A 357 -32.90 34.33 -27.92
CA TYR A 357 -33.42 34.60 -29.24
C TYR A 357 -34.93 34.43 -29.25
N ASP A 358 -35.46 33.36 -28.67
CA ASP A 358 -36.90 33.11 -28.57
C ASP A 358 -37.61 34.24 -27.80
N ASP A 359 -37.04 34.71 -26.68
CA ASP A 359 -37.55 35.87 -25.93
C ASP A 359 -37.62 37.13 -26.82
N PHE A 360 -36.59 37.39 -27.64
CA PHE A 360 -36.59 38.53 -28.56
C PHE A 360 -37.67 38.41 -29.63
N ILE A 361 -37.94 37.19 -30.11
CA ILE A 361 -38.98 36.94 -31.12
C ILE A 361 -40.37 37.15 -30.52
N GLU A 362 -40.59 36.78 -29.26
CA GLU A 362 -41.84 37.07 -28.55
C GLU A 362 -42.02 38.58 -28.33
N GLU A 363 -40.98 39.28 -27.86
CA GLU A 363 -41.03 40.73 -27.64
C GLU A 363 -41.33 41.52 -28.92
N LEU A 364 -40.90 41.02 -30.09
CA LEU A 364 -41.19 41.63 -31.40
C LEU A 364 -42.60 41.32 -31.94
N LYS A 365 -43.33 40.35 -31.37
CA LYS A 365 -44.68 39.97 -31.78
C LYS A 365 -45.77 40.60 -30.92
N GLU A 366 -45.41 41.06 -29.71
CA GLU A 366 -46.32 41.78 -28.81
C GLU A 366 -46.49 43.26 -29.17
N GLU A 367 -45.71 43.76 -30.15
CA GLU A 367 -45.84 45.08 -30.80
C GLU A 367 -46.49 44.96 -32.17
#